data_AF-H0C1V4-F1
#
_entry.id   AF-H0C1V4-F1
#
_cell.length_a   1.000
_cell.length_b   1.000
_cell.length_c   1.000
_cell.angle_alpha   90.00
_cell.angle_beta   90.00
_cell.angle_gamma   90.00
#
_symmetry.space_group_name_H-M   'P 1'
#
loop_
_entity.id
_entity.type
_entity.pdbx_description
1 polymer ?
#
loop_
_entity_poly.entity_id
_entity_poly.type
_entity_poly.pdbx_seq_one_letter_code
_entity_poly.pdbx_strand_id
1 'polypeptide(L)'
;LERAIGRKVPFFFLVVESEAPHGVALYEAGVETMETGRIKYRAALQMLQWCREKNQWPSYQPFGDAEVINVSNFQKNLTDDFL
;
A
#
# COMPACT_ATOMS: atom_id res chain seq x y z
N LEU A 1 -15.57 -0.75 9.70
CA LEU A 1 -16.20 -1.58 10.74
C LEU A 1 -16.44 -0.81 12.03
N GLU A 2 -15.42 -0.22 12.65
CA GLU A 2 -15.55 0.56 13.90
C GLU A 2 -16.71 1.57 13.89
N ARG A 3 -16.84 2.37 12.82
CA ARG A 3 -17.96 3.31 12.66
C ARG A 3 -19.35 2.68 12.60
N ALA A 4 -19.44 1.41 12.19
CA ALA A 4 -20.71 0.69 12.07
C ALA A 4 -21.06 -0.11 13.33
N ILE A 5 -20.05 -0.62 14.05
CA ILE A 5 -20.25 -1.54 15.20
C ILE A 5 -19.80 -0.96 16.56
N GLY A 6 -19.25 0.25 16.58
CA GLY A 6 -18.87 0.96 17.81
C GLY A 6 -17.59 0.47 18.50
N ARG A 7 -16.80 -0.43 17.89
CA ARG A 7 -15.54 -0.93 18.45
C ARG A 7 -14.50 -1.26 17.40
N LYS A 8 -13.22 -1.19 17.79
CA LYS A 8 -12.11 -1.75 17.02
C LYS A 8 -12.09 -3.26 17.15
N VAL A 9 -11.77 -3.94 16.06
CA VAL A 9 -11.54 -5.37 16.01
C VAL A 9 -10.20 -5.62 15.32
N PRO A 10 -9.46 -6.66 15.73
CA PRO A 10 -8.26 -7.07 15.02
C PRO A 10 -8.63 -7.50 13.58
N PHE A 11 -7.68 -7.31 12.66
CA PHE A 11 -7.82 -7.76 11.28
C PHE A 11 -6.84 -8.90 11.04
N PHE A 12 -7.34 -10.02 10.51
CA PHE A 12 -6.52 -11.18 10.23
C PHE A 12 -6.53 -11.53 8.75
N PHE A 13 -5.36 -11.93 8.25
CA PHE A 13 -5.23 -12.63 6.97
C PHE A 13 -5.15 -14.13 7.25
N LEU A 14 -6.09 -14.91 6.71
CA LEU A 14 -5.97 -16.36 6.62
C LEU A 14 -5.43 -16.69 5.24
N VAL A 15 -4.17 -17.09 5.17
CA VAL A 15 -3.47 -17.38 3.92
C VAL A 15 -3.39 -18.89 3.74
N VAL A 16 -3.68 -19.34 2.53
CA VAL A 16 -3.55 -20.74 2.10
C VAL A 16 -2.69 -20.75 0.86
N GLU A 17 -1.61 -21.53 0.88
CA GLU A 17 -0.74 -21.69 -0.29
C GLU A 17 -1.50 -22.38 -1.43
N SER A 18 -1.44 -21.81 -2.63
CA SER A 18 -2.15 -22.33 -3.79
C SER A 18 -1.56 -23.65 -4.31
N GLU A 19 -0.28 -23.89 -4.05
CA GLU A 19 0.46 -25.08 -4.46
C GLU A 19 0.87 -25.92 -3.25
N ALA A 20 1.19 -27.20 -3.48
CA ALA A 20 1.64 -28.10 -2.43
C ALA A 20 2.86 -27.48 -1.68
N PRO A 21 2.90 -27.56 -0.34
CA PRO A 21 2.11 -28.44 0.53
C PRO A 21 0.76 -27.85 1.02
N HIS A 22 0.26 -26.75 0.45
CA HIS A 22 -0.96 -26.05 0.90
C HIS A 22 -0.88 -25.58 2.37
N GLY A 23 0.25 -24.98 2.74
CA GLY A 23 0.43 -24.40 4.06
C GLY A 23 -0.68 -23.40 4.40
N VAL A 24 -1.11 -23.42 5.66
CA VAL A 24 -2.13 -22.50 6.19
C VAL A 24 -1.54 -21.69 7.32
N ALA A 25 -1.72 -20.37 7.25
CA ALA A 25 -1.25 -19.45 8.29
C ALA A 25 -2.27 -18.36 8.58
N LEU A 26 -2.35 -17.96 9.85
CA LEU A 26 -3.16 -16.85 10.32
C LEU A 26 -2.23 -15.72 10.77
N TYR A 27 -2.35 -14.56 10.14
CA TYR A 27 -1.56 -13.38 10.48
C TYR A 27 -2.45 -12.25 10.97
N GLU A 28 -2.15 -11.69 12.13
CA GLU A 28 -2.76 -10.43 12.56
C GLU A 28 -2.07 -9.25 11.87
N ALA A 29 -2.84 -8.34 11.30
CA ALA A 29 -2.32 -7.09 10.77
C ALA A 29 -1.95 -6.14 11.92
N GLY A 30 -0.65 -5.85 12.06
CA GLY A 30 -0.14 -4.95 13.08
C GLY A 30 -0.65 -3.51 12.93
N VAL A 31 -0.57 -2.75 14.02
CA VAL A 31 -1.06 -1.36 14.10
C VAL A 31 -0.43 -0.46 13.02
N GLU A 32 0.88 -0.59 12.78
CA GLU A 32 1.59 0.19 11.76
C GLU A 32 1.11 -0.13 10.34
N THR A 33 0.88 -1.40 10.04
CA THR A 33 0.31 -1.85 8.76
C THR A 33 -1.09 -1.27 8.56
N MET A 34 -1.92 -1.32 9.60
CA MET A 34 -3.28 -0.77 9.57
C MET A 34 -3.27 0.75 9.35
N GLU A 35 -2.37 1.47 9.99
CA GLU A 35 -2.26 2.93 9.85
C GLU A 35 -1.71 3.34 8.47
N THR A 36 -0.70 2.62 7.98
CA THR A 36 -0.16 2.81 6.63
C THR A 36 -1.25 2.59 5.57
N GLY A 37 -2.03 1.50 5.71
CA GLY A 37 -3.18 1.25 4.86
C GLY A 37 -4.21 2.36 4.94
N ARG A 38 -4.43 2.92 6.14
CA ARG A 38 -5.38 4.03 6.36
C ARG A 38 -5.00 5.29 5.60
N ILE A 39 -3.72 5.64 5.60
CA ILE A 39 -3.19 6.78 4.86
C ILE A 39 -3.37 6.54 3.35
N LYS A 40 -2.94 5.36 2.87
CA LYS A 40 -3.00 4.99 1.44
C LYS A 40 -4.41 5.01 0.87
N TYR A 41 -5.39 4.37 1.53
CA TYR A 41 -6.75 4.33 0.98
C TYR A 41 -7.39 5.73 0.98
N ARG A 42 -7.08 6.59 1.95
CA ARG A 42 -7.61 7.96 1.99
C ARG A 42 -7.08 8.81 0.84
N ALA A 43 -5.78 8.73 0.55
CA ALA A 43 -5.19 9.39 -0.60
C ALA A 43 -5.81 8.87 -1.91
N ALA A 44 -6.03 7.56 -2.03
CA ALA A 44 -6.70 6.98 -3.20
C ALA A 44 -8.15 7.48 -3.35
N LEU A 45 -8.91 7.64 -2.26
CA LEU A 45 -10.26 8.21 -2.29
C LEU A 45 -10.26 9.68 -2.74
N GLN A 46 -9.28 10.47 -2.28
CA GLN A 46 -9.11 11.86 -2.73
C GLN A 46 -8.79 11.94 -4.23
N MET A 47 -7.88 11.08 -4.72
CA MET A 47 -7.57 10.97 -6.14
C MET A 47 -8.81 10.57 -6.94
N LEU A 48 -9.56 9.56 -6.48
CA LEU A 48 -10.79 9.12 -7.13
C LEU A 48 -11.84 10.22 -7.21
N GLN A 49 -12.00 11.02 -6.14
CA GLN A 49 -12.89 12.17 -6.14
C GLN A 49 -12.48 13.18 -7.22
N TRP A 50 -11.20 13.56 -7.26
CA TRP A 50 -10.67 14.48 -8.27
C TRP A 50 -10.88 13.95 -9.69
N CYS A 51 -10.63 12.66 -9.92
CA CYS A 51 -10.84 12.02 -11.22
C CYS A 51 -12.29 12.17 -11.69
N ARG A 52 -13.24 11.95 -10.79
CA ARG A 52 -14.68 12.09 -11.06
C ARG A 52 -15.09 13.53 -11.31
N GLU A 53 -14.56 14.49 -10.55
CA GLU A 53 -14.86 15.92 -10.71
C GLU A 53 -14.28 16.51 -12.00
N LYS A 54 -13.12 16.02 -12.44
CA LYS A 54 -12.41 16.52 -13.63
C LYS A 54 -12.63 15.68 -14.88
N ASN A 55 -13.24 14.50 -14.75
CA ASN A 55 -13.29 13.47 -15.79
C ASN A 55 -11.89 13.17 -16.39
N GLN A 56 -10.88 13.10 -15.51
CA GLN A 56 -9.49 12.81 -15.87
C GLN A 56 -9.01 11.60 -15.08
N TRP A 57 -8.20 10.75 -15.71
CA TRP A 57 -7.78 9.46 -15.17
C TRP A 57 -6.27 9.31 -15.32
N PRO A 58 -5.48 9.92 -14.41
CA PRO A 58 -4.03 9.92 -14.49
C PRO A 58 -3.52 8.48 -14.43
N SER A 59 -2.79 8.06 -15.47
CA SER A 59 -2.10 6.76 -15.53
C SER A 59 -0.68 6.91 -14.97
N TYR A 60 0.19 5.91 -15.20
CA TYR A 60 1.58 5.91 -14.73
C TYR A 60 2.39 7.15 -15.16
N GLN A 61 2.01 7.82 -16.24
CA GLN A 61 2.65 9.06 -16.72
C GLN A 61 1.56 10.07 -17.09
N PRO A 62 0.92 10.70 -16.10
CA PRO A 62 -0.30 11.48 -16.34
C PRO A 62 -0.07 12.73 -17.18
N PHE A 63 1.18 13.18 -17.29
CA PHE A 63 1.60 14.34 -18.10
C PHE A 63 2.54 13.96 -19.26
N GLY A 64 2.79 12.67 -19.49
CA GLY A 64 3.70 12.19 -20.53
C GLY A 64 5.19 12.42 -20.25
N ASP A 65 5.53 12.93 -19.06
CA ASP A 65 6.91 13.13 -18.65
C ASP A 65 7.61 11.80 -18.36
N ALA A 66 8.89 11.73 -18.70
CA ALA A 66 9.73 10.59 -18.34
C ALA A 66 10.06 10.65 -16.84
N GLU A 67 9.76 9.58 -16.11
CA GLU A 67 10.20 9.45 -14.72
C GLU A 67 11.69 9.07 -14.68
N VAL A 68 12.46 9.76 -13.83
CA VAL A 68 13.83 9.39 -13.52
C VAL A 68 13.82 8.34 -12.43
N ILE A 69 14.18 7.11 -12.78
CA ILE A 69 14.30 6.01 -11.83
C ILE A 69 15.70 6.04 -11.23
N ASN A 70 15.77 6.30 -9.92
CA ASN A 70 17.01 6.25 -9.15
C ASN A 70 17.14 4.91 -8.43
N VAL A 71 18.38 4.55 -8.09
CA VAL A 71 18.66 3.43 -7.19
C VAL A 71 17.98 3.65 -5.83
N SER A 72 17.49 2.56 -5.24
CA SER A 72 16.79 2.59 -3.96
C SER A 72 17.69 3.15 -2.85
N ASN A 73 17.09 3.77 -1.83
CA ASN A 73 17.85 4.30 -0.69
C ASN A 73 18.62 3.21 0.07
N PHE A 74 18.15 1.96 0.00
CA PHE A 74 18.89 0.80 0.51
C PHE A 74 20.26 0.66 -0.15
N GLN A 75 20.32 0.83 -1.47
CA GLN A 75 21.56 0.69 -2.23
C GLN A 75 22.48 1.93 -2.10
N LYS A 76 21.92 3.11 -1.86
CA LYS A 76 22.69 4.33 -1.57
C LYS A 76 23.47 4.23 -0.26
N ASN A 77 22.83 3.71 0.79
CA ASN A 77 23.47 3.55 2.09
C ASN A 77 24.62 2.53 2.04
N LEU A 78 24.49 1.48 1.21
CA LEU A 78 25.58 0.53 1.00
C LEU A 78 26.82 1.19 0.40
N THR A 79 26.67 2.13 -0.55
CA THR A 79 27.82 2.80 -1.16
C THR A 79 28.50 3.82 -0.27
N ASP A 80 27.75 4.46 0.63
CA ASP A 80 28.29 5.44 1.58
C ASP A 80 29.08 4.76 2.72
N ASP A 81 28.77 3.50 3.06
CA ASP A 81 29.51 2.71 4.06
C ASP A 81 30.85 2.13 3.53
N PHE A 82 31.15 2.26 2.23
CA PHE A 82 32.39 1.77 1.59
C PHE A 82 33.34 2.89 1.10
N LEU A 83 33.08 4.16 1.46
CA LEU A 83 33.96 5.32 1.21
C LEU A 83 34.42 5.95 2.54
#